data_AF-B8GGB4-F1
#
_entry.id   AF-B8GGB4-F1
#
_cell.length_a   1.000
_cell.length_b   1.000
_cell.length_c   1.000
_cell.angle_alpha   90.00
_cell.angle_beta   90.00
_cell.angle_gamma   90.00
#
_symmetry.space_group_name_H-M   'P 1'
#
loop_
_entity.id
_entity.type
_entity.pdbx_description
1 polymer ?
#
loop_
_entity_poly.entity_id
_entity_poly.type
_entity_poly.pdbx_seq_one_letter_code
_entity_poly.pdbx_strand_id
1 'polypeptide(L)'
;MNGYIKSLIIVVAVFVLLVTSSSAIPVTIESNQSASDQQATVSEPTISGTTSAPVVTNPVEATAYANTAYTQGNARLAQMQQAYRAWAVPSRPDLVKIATNVRSSGLKGDGVTDDTAALQSLLTKLPSGSTIYFPPGQYRIDGPISINRSVTLFGESGTVFDCQRATQYVFTLNAGGSSTSRLKGVTITGIVFEGPGIETDPAMIDAYNLQNFHVSYVKFHNIGYAAIRVNTCTDVTIEESIFDNVFQSELGYGVSITDHSDRIYVHDNFFVTRGRQGVATGTCTSNLPEAEYVQSVTVENNYFENTTEQAVSAQKVTTGPYIIRGNVMNNCARGVDLGNGSAEITDNVMINCKSGIVLTNMNVDPDNLGPKVDRIVNNTMINILYEAMVVDRTNILIQGNVAKGMNSGSGIYLDPYVPKICDIIGNVMENYIQGFQASKPSPSISLVNNYLKNNNGSYQNVSFQYSATT
;
A
#
# COMPACT_ATOMS: atom_id res chain seq x y z
N MET A 1 19.16 33.70 2.40
CA MET A 1 19.15 34.74 1.34
C MET A 1 17.73 34.80 0.79
N ASN A 2 16.86 35.58 1.42
CA ASN A 2 16.43 36.95 1.05
C ASN A 2 15.49 37.02 -0.16
N GLY A 3 14.22 37.39 0.11
CA GLY A 3 13.14 37.70 -0.84
C GLY A 3 11.95 36.78 -0.59
N TYR A 4 10.78 37.18 -0.08
CA TYR A 4 10.04 38.44 -0.20
C TYR A 4 9.12 38.64 1.01
N ILE A 5 9.05 39.88 1.51
CA ILE A 5 8.02 40.41 2.42
C ILE A 5 7.17 41.40 1.61
N LYS A 6 5.88 41.52 1.98
CA LYS A 6 4.79 42.46 1.57
C LYS A 6 3.74 41.78 0.67
N SER A 7 2.44 41.74 1.01
CA SER A 7 1.62 42.85 1.51
C SER A 7 0.42 42.39 2.36
N LEU A 8 0.11 43.20 3.37
CA LEU A 8 -1.07 43.21 4.24
C LEU A 8 -2.02 44.31 3.74
N ILE A 9 -3.31 44.01 3.46
CA ILE A 9 -4.40 45.01 3.53
C ILE A 9 -5.66 44.36 4.12
N ILE A 10 -6.14 45.01 5.17
CA ILE A 10 -7.35 44.77 5.95
C ILE A 10 -8.55 45.39 5.22
N VAL A 11 -9.68 44.67 5.13
CA VAL A 11 -11.01 45.30 4.98
C VAL A 11 -11.97 44.60 5.95
N VAL A 12 -12.30 45.32 7.01
CA VAL A 12 -13.40 45.02 7.95
C VAL A 12 -14.70 45.51 7.30
N ALA A 13 -15.68 44.62 7.14
CA ALA A 13 -17.05 45.00 6.83
C ALA A 13 -18.00 44.37 7.85
N VAL A 14 -18.55 45.25 8.69
CA VAL A 14 -19.59 45.00 9.67
C VAL A 14 -20.91 44.75 8.94
N PHE A 15 -21.57 43.63 9.20
CA PHE A 15 -23.00 43.46 8.89
C PHE A 15 -23.75 43.06 10.16
N VAL A 16 -24.49 44.05 10.68
CA VAL A 16 -25.57 43.87 11.65
C VAL A 16 -26.80 43.45 10.85
N LEU A 17 -27.39 42.30 11.15
CA LEU A 17 -28.75 41.99 10.71
C LEU A 17 -29.60 41.58 11.91
N LEU A 18 -30.66 42.38 12.12
CA LEU A 18 -31.72 42.14 13.09
C LEU A 18 -32.49 40.87 12.71
N VAL A 19 -32.77 40.01 13.70
CA VAL A 19 -33.81 38.98 13.59
C VAL A 19 -34.96 39.38 14.50
N THR A 20 -36.06 39.83 13.89
CA THR A 20 -37.36 39.97 14.55
C THR A 20 -38.17 38.69 14.40
N SER A 21 -38.79 38.30 15.50
CA SER A 21 -39.77 37.22 15.71
C SER A 21 -40.90 37.14 14.67
N SER A 22 -41.41 35.93 14.38
CA SER A 22 -42.65 35.42 15.03
C SER A 22 -43.19 34.11 14.45
N SER A 23 -43.92 33.41 15.33
CA SER A 23 -45.04 32.47 15.09
C SER A 23 -44.74 31.07 14.52
N ALA A 24 -44.71 30.11 15.46
CA ALA A 24 -44.84 28.69 15.25
C ALA A 24 -46.29 28.30 14.89
N ILE A 25 -46.44 27.33 13.98
CA ILE A 25 -47.66 26.54 13.77
C ILE A 25 -47.30 25.08 14.07
N PRO A 26 -48.04 24.35 14.93
CA PRO A 26 -47.73 22.97 15.25
C PRO A 26 -48.23 22.05 14.12
N VAL A 27 -47.33 21.27 13.54
CA VAL A 27 -47.68 20.12 12.70
C VAL A 27 -47.41 18.85 13.50
N THR A 28 -48.48 18.18 13.90
CA THR A 28 -48.46 16.81 14.42
C THR A 28 -48.03 15.86 13.32
N ILE A 29 -46.85 15.25 13.48
CA ILE A 29 -46.39 14.13 12.65
C ILE A 29 -46.65 12.85 13.45
N GLU A 30 -47.47 11.97 12.87
CA GLU A 30 -47.73 10.62 13.36
C GLU A 30 -46.41 9.83 13.45
N SER A 31 -46.18 9.24 14.62
CA SER A 31 -45.05 8.35 14.87
C SER A 31 -45.20 7.08 14.04
N ASN A 32 -44.39 6.94 12.99
CA ASN A 32 -44.13 5.63 12.39
C ASN A 32 -42.64 5.46 12.09
N GLN A 33 -42.07 4.54 12.87
CA GLN A 33 -40.87 3.75 12.67
C GLN A 33 -39.53 4.48 12.56
N SER A 34 -38.76 4.35 13.63
CA SER A 34 -37.32 4.57 13.70
C SER A 34 -36.61 3.87 12.53
N ALA A 35 -36.20 4.64 11.54
CA ALA A 35 -35.11 4.25 10.66
C ALA A 35 -33.85 4.21 11.52
N SER A 36 -33.41 2.99 11.87
CA SER A 36 -32.11 2.76 12.47
C SER A 36 -31.04 3.31 11.54
N ASP A 37 -30.15 4.14 12.08
CA ASP A 37 -28.86 4.46 11.48
C ASP A 37 -28.14 3.17 11.08
N GLN A 38 -28.24 2.78 9.80
CA GLN A 38 -27.36 1.77 9.21
C GLN A 38 -26.02 2.47 8.93
N GLN A 39 -25.28 2.70 10.00
CA GLN A 39 -23.86 2.94 9.97
C GLN A 39 -23.26 1.68 9.31
N ALA A 40 -22.76 1.81 8.08
CA ALA A 40 -22.01 0.74 7.44
C ALA A 40 -20.79 0.45 8.33
N THR A 41 -20.89 -0.58 9.16
CA THR A 41 -19.77 -1.12 9.92
C THR A 41 -18.80 -1.68 8.90
N VAL A 42 -17.70 -0.97 8.69
CA VAL A 42 -16.50 -1.55 8.09
C VAL A 42 -16.11 -2.71 9.00
N SER A 43 -16.38 -3.94 8.55
CA SER A 43 -15.99 -5.14 9.25
C SER A 43 -14.48 -5.08 9.47
N GLU A 44 -14.01 -5.18 10.71
CA GLU A 44 -12.60 -5.53 10.93
C GLU A 44 -12.32 -6.84 10.19
N PRO A 45 -11.25 -6.94 9.39
CA PRO A 45 -10.92 -8.18 8.71
C PRO A 45 -10.66 -9.24 9.77
N THR A 46 -11.54 -10.23 9.84
CA THR A 46 -11.41 -11.39 10.70
C THR A 46 -10.09 -12.09 10.38
N ILE A 47 -9.26 -12.29 11.40
CA ILE A 47 -8.07 -13.14 11.33
C ILE A 47 -8.54 -14.57 11.02
N SER A 48 -8.61 -14.90 9.73
CA SER A 48 -8.76 -16.28 9.30
C SER A 48 -7.40 -16.96 9.43
N GLY A 49 -7.18 -17.55 10.60
CA GLY A 49 -6.20 -18.61 10.82
C GLY A 49 -4.82 -18.16 11.29
N THR A 50 -4.60 -18.18 12.60
CA THR A 50 -3.29 -18.55 13.14
C THR A 50 -3.04 -20.03 12.85
N THR A 51 -2.69 -20.38 11.62
CA THR A 51 -2.16 -21.72 11.35
C THR A 51 -0.79 -21.78 12.02
N SER A 52 -0.67 -22.59 13.07
CA SER A 52 0.65 -22.95 13.59
C SER A 52 1.45 -23.49 12.41
N ALA A 53 2.63 -22.92 12.13
CA ALA A 53 3.46 -23.38 11.02
C ALA A 53 3.64 -24.91 11.11
N PRO A 54 3.57 -25.62 9.98
CA PRO A 54 3.73 -27.07 9.98
C PRO A 54 5.08 -27.44 10.60
N VAL A 55 5.05 -28.34 11.58
CA VAL A 55 6.26 -28.78 12.28
C VAL A 55 6.97 -29.79 11.39
N VAL A 56 7.91 -29.32 10.59
CA VAL A 56 8.81 -30.19 9.82
C VAL A 56 9.78 -30.85 10.81
N THR A 57 9.79 -32.17 10.92
CA THR A 57 10.59 -32.90 11.92
C THR A 57 11.70 -33.76 11.33
N ASN A 58 11.69 -33.99 10.01
CA ASN A 58 12.73 -34.76 9.33
C ASN A 58 12.94 -34.34 7.86
N PRO A 59 14.01 -34.81 7.20
CA PRO A 59 14.30 -34.48 5.79
C PRO A 59 13.23 -34.86 4.76
N VAL A 60 12.47 -35.93 4.99
CA VAL A 60 11.42 -36.39 4.05
C VAL A 60 10.25 -35.41 4.10
N GLU A 61 9.83 -35.04 5.31
CA GLU A 61 8.84 -33.98 5.53
C GLU A 61 9.30 -32.65 4.94
N ALA A 62 10.57 -32.27 5.12
CA ALA A 62 11.12 -31.05 4.53
C ALA A 62 11.01 -31.05 3.00
N THR A 63 11.28 -32.20 2.37
CA THR A 63 11.16 -32.37 0.91
C THR A 63 9.71 -32.20 0.46
N ALA A 64 8.76 -32.88 1.12
CA ALA A 64 7.34 -32.78 0.80
C ALA A 64 6.83 -31.35 0.99
N TYR A 65 7.19 -30.72 2.12
CA TYR A 65 6.78 -29.36 2.45
C TYR A 65 7.27 -28.35 1.41
N ALA A 66 8.54 -28.42 1.01
CA ALA A 66 9.10 -27.54 -0.01
C ALA A 66 8.39 -27.71 -1.36
N ASN A 67 8.19 -28.95 -1.82
CA ASN A 67 7.52 -29.23 -3.08
C ASN A 67 6.08 -28.71 -3.11
N THR A 68 5.34 -28.88 -2.01
CA THR A 68 3.99 -28.33 -1.86
C THR A 68 4.00 -26.81 -1.91
N ALA A 69 4.88 -26.16 -1.14
CA ALA A 69 4.99 -24.70 -1.11
C ALA A 69 5.31 -24.13 -2.50
N TYR A 70 6.28 -24.71 -3.23
CA TYR A 70 6.61 -24.24 -4.59
C TYR A 70 5.48 -24.44 -5.59
N THR A 71 4.76 -25.56 -5.51
CA THR A 71 3.61 -25.83 -6.37
C THR A 71 2.50 -24.82 -6.11
N GLN A 72 2.17 -24.60 -4.83
CA GLN A 72 1.15 -23.64 -4.41
C GLN A 72 1.54 -22.20 -4.73
N GLY A 73 2.80 -21.82 -4.52
CA GLY A 73 3.31 -20.49 -4.86
C GLY A 73 3.19 -20.18 -6.35
N ASN A 74 3.62 -21.10 -7.22
CA ASN A 74 3.45 -20.94 -8.67
C ASN A 74 1.97 -20.92 -9.09
N ALA A 75 1.12 -21.73 -8.45
CA ALA A 75 -0.33 -21.69 -8.70
C ALA A 75 -0.95 -20.35 -8.31
N ARG A 76 -0.55 -19.77 -7.15
CA ARG A 76 -1.00 -18.45 -6.69
C ARG A 76 -0.56 -17.34 -7.64
N LEU A 77 0.67 -17.41 -8.18
CA LEU A 77 1.11 -16.50 -9.24
C LEU A 77 0.22 -16.59 -10.49
N ALA A 78 -0.05 -17.80 -10.98
CA ALA A 78 -0.92 -17.99 -12.13
C ALA A 78 -2.35 -17.46 -11.87
N GLN A 79 -2.88 -17.66 -10.67
CA GLN A 79 -4.19 -17.14 -10.25
C GLN A 79 -4.21 -15.60 -10.25
N MET A 80 -3.19 -14.96 -9.68
CA MET A 80 -3.10 -13.48 -9.67
C MET A 80 -2.96 -12.90 -11.08
N GLN A 81 -2.18 -13.53 -11.95
CA GLN A 81 -2.07 -13.14 -13.35
C GLN A 81 -3.39 -13.32 -14.10
N GLN A 82 -4.16 -14.37 -13.79
CA GLN A 82 -5.50 -14.55 -14.35
C GLN A 82 -6.48 -13.50 -13.83
N ALA A 83 -6.46 -13.21 -12.53
CA ALA A 83 -7.31 -12.19 -11.91
C ALA A 83 -7.03 -10.80 -12.50
N TYR A 84 -5.77 -10.44 -12.71
CA TYR A 84 -5.39 -9.22 -13.42
C TYR A 84 -6.02 -9.14 -14.82
N ARG A 85 -5.91 -10.22 -15.61
CA ARG A 85 -6.49 -10.27 -16.97
C ARG A 85 -8.01 -10.23 -16.98
N ALA A 86 -8.65 -10.67 -15.89
CA ALA A 86 -10.09 -10.68 -15.71
C ALA A 86 -10.62 -9.40 -15.03
N TRP A 87 -9.74 -8.51 -14.58
CA TRP A 87 -10.12 -7.28 -13.91
C TRP A 87 -11.04 -6.44 -14.81
N ALA A 88 -12.12 -5.96 -14.23
CA ALA A 88 -13.09 -5.12 -14.91
C ALA A 88 -13.75 -4.15 -13.92
N VAL A 89 -14.11 -2.97 -14.41
CA VAL A 89 -14.92 -2.02 -13.65
C VAL A 89 -16.34 -2.55 -13.51
N PRO A 90 -16.89 -2.71 -12.29
CA PRO A 90 -18.25 -3.18 -12.09
C PRO A 90 -19.28 -2.12 -12.50
N SER A 91 -20.45 -2.54 -12.96
CA SER A 91 -21.58 -1.63 -13.15
C SER A 91 -22.20 -1.25 -11.80
N ARG A 92 -22.61 0.02 -11.67
CA ARG A 92 -23.15 0.60 -10.43
C ARG A 92 -24.50 1.28 -10.66
N PRO A 93 -25.55 0.52 -11.04
CA PRO A 93 -26.88 1.08 -11.29
C PRO A 93 -27.52 1.69 -10.04
N ASP A 94 -27.06 1.31 -8.85
CA ASP A 94 -27.40 1.91 -7.57
C ASP A 94 -26.89 3.36 -7.47
N LEU A 95 -25.63 3.63 -7.84
CA LEU A 95 -25.05 4.96 -7.82
C LEU A 95 -25.59 5.84 -8.94
N VAL A 96 -25.78 5.29 -10.14
CA VAL A 96 -26.32 6.03 -11.30
C VAL A 96 -27.68 6.68 -10.99
N LYS A 97 -28.53 6.02 -10.20
CA LYS A 97 -29.87 6.53 -9.83
C LYS A 97 -29.85 7.80 -9.00
N ILE A 98 -28.81 8.02 -8.20
CA ILE A 98 -28.73 9.12 -7.24
C ILE A 98 -27.72 10.21 -7.65
N ALA A 99 -26.98 9.97 -8.73
CA ALA A 99 -25.83 10.79 -9.09
C ALA A 99 -26.17 11.95 -10.03
N THR A 100 -25.37 13.01 -9.94
CA THR A 100 -25.35 14.06 -10.95
C THR A 100 -24.49 13.61 -12.12
N ASN A 101 -25.10 13.47 -13.31
CA ASN A 101 -24.38 13.15 -14.53
C ASN A 101 -23.57 14.36 -15.03
N VAL A 102 -22.27 14.19 -15.21
CA VAL A 102 -21.36 15.28 -15.62
C VAL A 102 -21.70 15.95 -16.95
N ARG A 103 -22.32 15.22 -17.89
CA ARG A 103 -22.71 15.77 -19.20
C ARG A 103 -23.80 16.83 -19.08
N SER A 104 -24.66 16.73 -18.06
CA SER A 104 -25.65 17.77 -17.75
C SER A 104 -25.01 19.07 -17.24
N SER A 105 -23.74 19.00 -16.84
CA SER A 105 -22.96 20.10 -16.28
C SER A 105 -21.89 20.62 -17.22
N GLY A 106 -21.93 20.21 -18.50
CA GLY A 106 -21.09 20.77 -19.56
C GLY A 106 -19.84 19.96 -19.91
N LEU A 107 -19.49 18.93 -19.15
CA LEU A 107 -18.37 18.05 -19.49
C LEU A 107 -18.71 17.25 -20.76
N LYS A 108 -17.76 17.17 -21.69
CA LYS A 108 -17.94 16.52 -23.00
C LYS A 108 -17.56 15.06 -22.98
N GLY A 109 -16.39 14.72 -22.43
CA GLY A 109 -15.87 13.35 -22.49
C GLY A 109 -15.60 12.87 -23.91
N ASP A 110 -15.20 13.77 -24.82
CA ASP A 110 -15.00 13.53 -26.25
C ASP A 110 -13.53 13.30 -26.66
N GLY A 111 -12.59 13.35 -25.71
CA GLY A 111 -11.14 13.21 -25.91
C GLY A 111 -10.46 14.44 -26.52
N VAL A 112 -11.19 15.52 -26.80
CA VAL A 112 -10.68 16.71 -27.48
C VAL A 112 -10.87 17.95 -26.62
N THR A 113 -12.07 18.16 -26.10
CA THR A 113 -12.42 19.30 -25.25
C THR A 113 -11.75 19.15 -23.90
N ASP A 114 -11.02 20.17 -23.46
CA ASP A 114 -10.49 20.22 -22.10
C ASP A 114 -11.64 20.42 -21.10
N ASP A 115 -11.94 19.36 -20.34
CA ASP A 115 -13.04 19.29 -19.38
C ASP A 115 -12.65 19.84 -17.99
N THR A 116 -11.39 20.28 -17.79
CA THR A 116 -10.84 20.69 -16.48
C THR A 116 -11.71 21.77 -15.80
N ALA A 117 -12.01 22.86 -16.50
CA ALA A 117 -12.76 23.97 -15.94
C ALA A 117 -14.23 23.59 -15.63
N ALA A 118 -14.84 22.75 -16.48
CA ALA A 118 -16.19 22.27 -16.29
C ALA A 118 -16.28 21.34 -15.07
N LEU A 119 -15.32 20.44 -14.90
CA LEU A 119 -15.20 19.56 -13.74
C LEU A 119 -15.00 20.36 -12.45
N GLN A 120 -14.06 21.31 -12.44
CA GLN A 120 -13.83 22.15 -11.27
C GLN A 120 -15.07 22.97 -10.88
N SER A 121 -15.78 23.51 -11.88
CA SER A 121 -17.02 24.25 -11.65
C SER A 121 -18.11 23.36 -11.04
N LEU A 122 -18.28 22.14 -11.55
CA LEU A 122 -19.22 21.17 -11.00
C LEU A 122 -18.92 20.81 -9.54
N LEU A 123 -17.67 20.47 -9.25
CA LEU A 123 -17.20 20.17 -7.89
C LEU A 123 -17.43 21.35 -6.95
N THR A 124 -17.27 22.57 -7.44
CA THR A 124 -17.48 23.79 -6.64
C THR A 124 -18.95 24.07 -6.35
N LYS A 125 -19.86 23.72 -7.27
CA LYS A 125 -21.30 23.98 -7.18
C LYS A 125 -22.04 22.95 -6.34
N LEU A 126 -21.65 21.69 -6.39
CA LEU A 126 -22.40 20.61 -5.75
C LEU A 126 -22.27 20.61 -4.22
N PRO A 127 -23.34 20.28 -3.47
CA PRO A 127 -23.26 20.11 -2.02
C PRO A 127 -22.24 19.06 -1.61
N SER A 128 -21.66 19.20 -0.41
CA SER A 128 -20.81 18.15 0.17
C SER A 128 -21.61 16.85 0.33
N GLY A 129 -20.98 15.72 0.01
CA GLY A 129 -21.60 14.40 -0.01
C GLY A 129 -22.27 14.03 -1.34
N SER A 130 -22.12 14.85 -2.38
CA SER A 130 -22.69 14.56 -3.69
C SER A 130 -22.01 13.37 -4.38
N THR A 131 -22.80 12.59 -5.11
CA THR A 131 -22.33 11.55 -6.02
C THR A 131 -22.31 12.08 -7.45
N ILE A 132 -21.16 11.99 -8.11
CA ILE A 132 -20.92 12.49 -9.47
C ILE A 132 -20.65 11.29 -10.39
N TYR A 133 -21.48 11.16 -11.43
CA TYR A 133 -21.40 10.09 -12.40
C TYR A 133 -20.73 10.57 -13.68
N PHE A 134 -19.68 9.85 -14.09
CA PHE A 134 -19.01 9.99 -15.38
C PHE A 134 -19.45 8.85 -16.31
N PRO A 135 -20.32 9.10 -17.31
CA PRO A 135 -20.61 8.10 -18.33
C PRO A 135 -19.35 7.72 -19.12
N PRO A 136 -19.32 6.55 -19.79
CA PRO A 136 -18.23 6.16 -20.67
C PRO A 136 -17.88 7.26 -21.68
N GLY A 137 -16.59 7.57 -21.78
CA GLY A 137 -16.06 8.71 -22.51
C GLY A 137 -14.62 9.02 -22.10
N GLN A 138 -13.94 9.85 -22.91
CA GLN A 138 -12.58 10.31 -22.64
C GLN A 138 -12.63 11.78 -22.20
N TYR A 139 -12.47 12.03 -20.91
CA TYR A 139 -12.47 13.37 -20.32
C TYR A 139 -11.03 13.86 -20.28
N ARG A 140 -10.68 14.79 -21.16
CA ARG A 140 -9.36 15.40 -21.17
C ARG A 140 -9.23 16.35 -19.99
N ILE A 141 -8.27 16.10 -19.10
CA ILE A 141 -7.98 16.88 -17.90
C ILE A 141 -6.52 17.33 -17.95
N ASP A 142 -6.28 18.56 -18.40
CA ASP A 142 -4.94 19.11 -18.60
C ASP A 142 -4.39 19.83 -17.37
N GLY A 143 -5.25 20.15 -16.40
CA GLY A 143 -4.90 20.99 -15.26
C GLY A 143 -5.42 20.46 -13.93
N PRO A 144 -5.07 21.18 -12.84
CA PRO A 144 -5.41 20.75 -11.50
C PRO A 144 -6.90 20.80 -11.22
N ILE A 145 -7.38 19.76 -10.56
CA ILE A 145 -8.69 19.61 -9.96
C ILE A 145 -8.52 19.60 -8.44
N SER A 146 -9.11 20.57 -7.77
CA SER A 146 -9.12 20.68 -6.32
C SER A 146 -10.45 20.18 -5.75
N ILE A 147 -10.35 19.18 -4.88
CA ILE A 147 -11.49 18.59 -4.15
C ILE A 147 -11.33 18.94 -2.67
N ASN A 148 -12.22 19.78 -2.14
CA ASN A 148 -12.19 20.27 -0.76
C ASN A 148 -13.48 19.96 0.03
N ARG A 149 -14.25 18.98 -0.44
CA ARG A 149 -15.53 18.56 0.14
C ARG A 149 -15.74 17.07 -0.06
N SER A 150 -16.62 16.48 0.74
CA SER A 150 -16.97 15.06 0.63
C SER A 150 -17.61 14.84 -0.74
N VAL A 151 -17.18 13.81 -1.45
CA VAL A 151 -17.68 13.53 -2.80
C VAL A 151 -17.43 12.08 -3.18
N THR A 152 -18.36 11.49 -3.92
CA THR A 152 -18.14 10.22 -4.63
C THR A 152 -18.01 10.52 -6.11
N LEU A 153 -16.82 10.30 -6.67
CA LEU A 153 -16.59 10.29 -8.12
C LEU A 153 -16.68 8.85 -8.58
N PHE A 154 -17.59 8.55 -9.52
CA PHE A 154 -17.61 7.22 -10.09
C PHE A 154 -17.84 7.22 -11.60
N GLY A 155 -17.14 6.30 -12.26
CA GLY A 155 -17.33 5.94 -13.66
C GLY A 155 -17.85 4.53 -13.81
N GLU A 156 -18.14 4.17 -15.06
CA GLU A 156 -18.33 2.79 -15.49
C GLU A 156 -17.27 2.40 -16.52
N SER A 157 -17.24 1.12 -16.92
CA SER A 157 -16.34 0.64 -17.97
C SER A 157 -16.33 1.57 -19.20
N GLY A 158 -15.14 2.03 -19.59
CA GLY A 158 -14.94 3.02 -20.66
C GLY A 158 -14.88 4.48 -20.20
N THR A 159 -14.89 4.75 -18.90
CA THR A 159 -14.65 6.09 -18.33
C THR A 159 -13.15 6.35 -18.17
N VAL A 160 -12.62 7.30 -18.93
CA VAL A 160 -11.18 7.62 -18.94
C VAL A 160 -10.97 9.10 -18.63
N PHE A 161 -10.11 9.40 -17.67
CA PHE A 161 -9.52 10.71 -17.47
C PHE A 161 -8.19 10.75 -18.22
N ASP A 162 -8.20 11.36 -19.40
CA ASP A 162 -7.00 11.58 -20.20
C ASP A 162 -6.23 12.77 -19.63
N CYS A 163 -5.20 12.45 -18.84
CA CYS A 163 -4.33 13.40 -18.17
C CYS A 163 -2.95 13.48 -18.85
N GLN A 164 -2.82 12.99 -20.09
CA GLN A 164 -1.52 12.87 -20.77
C GLN A 164 -0.83 14.22 -21.04
N ARG A 165 -1.61 15.31 -20.99
CA ARG A 165 -1.14 16.69 -21.19
C ARG A 165 -0.91 17.44 -19.87
N ALA A 166 -1.21 16.81 -18.73
CA ALA A 166 -0.98 17.40 -17.43
C ALA A 166 0.53 17.61 -17.20
N THR A 167 0.88 18.79 -16.70
CA THR A 167 2.28 19.16 -16.43
C THR A 167 2.64 19.11 -14.93
N GLN A 168 1.64 19.00 -14.07
CA GLN A 168 1.71 18.89 -12.61
C GLN A 168 0.30 18.59 -12.05
N TYR A 169 0.17 18.34 -10.73
CA TYR A 169 -1.06 18.18 -9.92
C TYR A 169 -2.35 17.97 -10.73
N VAL A 170 -2.86 16.74 -10.81
CA VAL A 170 -4.16 16.51 -11.49
C VAL A 170 -5.32 16.49 -10.50
N PHE A 171 -5.27 15.68 -9.44
CA PHE A 171 -6.33 15.65 -8.42
C PHE A 171 -5.75 15.89 -7.03
N THR A 172 -5.98 17.09 -6.50
CA THR A 172 -5.54 17.45 -5.15
C THR A 172 -6.73 17.45 -4.20
N LEU A 173 -6.66 16.60 -3.18
CA LEU A 173 -7.72 16.40 -2.21
C LEU A 173 -7.30 17.06 -0.90
N ASN A 174 -8.02 18.11 -0.52
CA ASN A 174 -7.82 18.87 0.73
C ASN A 174 -6.40 19.44 0.91
N ALA A 175 -5.84 20.06 -0.14
CA ALA A 175 -4.48 20.61 -0.17
C ALA A 175 -4.08 21.49 1.05
N GLY A 176 -5.05 22.23 1.62
CA GLY A 176 -4.86 23.09 2.79
C GLY A 176 -5.39 22.48 4.10
N GLY A 177 -5.59 21.17 4.11
CA GLY A 177 -6.10 20.42 5.26
C GLY A 177 -5.19 20.53 6.47
N SER A 178 -5.78 20.41 7.65
CA SER A 178 -5.09 20.36 8.93
C SER A 178 -5.82 19.40 9.86
N SER A 179 -5.25 19.16 11.05
CA SER A 179 -5.89 18.40 12.12
C SER A 179 -7.27 18.93 12.52
N THR A 180 -7.54 20.22 12.29
CA THR A 180 -8.84 20.87 12.59
C THR A 180 -9.78 20.99 11.38
N SER A 181 -9.28 20.73 10.17
CA SER A 181 -10.01 20.86 8.90
C SER A 181 -9.93 19.57 8.07
N ARG A 182 -9.97 18.42 8.74
CA ARG A 182 -9.91 17.11 8.06
C ARG A 182 -11.11 16.92 7.14
N LEU A 183 -10.84 16.55 5.90
CA LEU A 183 -11.88 16.23 4.93
C LEU A 183 -12.31 14.78 5.09
N LYS A 184 -13.62 14.53 5.24
CA LYS A 184 -14.15 13.16 5.44
C LYS A 184 -14.89 12.66 4.21
N GLY A 185 -14.79 11.37 3.90
CA GLY A 185 -15.67 10.71 2.94
C GLY A 185 -15.45 11.17 1.50
N VAL A 186 -14.30 10.81 0.95
CA VAL A 186 -14.03 10.93 -0.49
C VAL A 186 -13.94 9.51 -1.06
N THR A 187 -14.67 9.25 -2.14
CA THR A 187 -14.64 7.97 -2.85
C THR A 187 -14.36 8.22 -4.32
N ILE A 188 -13.44 7.45 -4.91
CA ILE A 188 -13.13 7.47 -6.34
C ILE A 188 -13.19 6.03 -6.84
N THR A 189 -14.06 5.74 -7.81
CA THR A 189 -14.21 4.36 -8.30
C THR A 189 -14.57 4.26 -9.78
N GLY A 190 -14.11 3.18 -10.44
CA GLY A 190 -14.51 2.87 -11.82
C GLY A 190 -14.00 3.85 -12.88
N ILE A 191 -12.86 4.48 -12.63
CA ILE A 191 -12.24 5.47 -13.52
C ILE A 191 -10.86 4.98 -13.94
N VAL A 192 -10.50 5.15 -15.21
CA VAL A 192 -9.14 4.96 -15.71
C VAL A 192 -8.45 6.31 -15.80
N PHE A 193 -7.30 6.48 -15.17
CA PHE A 193 -6.41 7.64 -15.28
C PHE A 193 -5.28 7.32 -16.24
N GLU A 194 -5.25 8.01 -17.37
CA GLU A 194 -4.18 7.94 -18.35
C GLU A 194 -3.20 9.09 -18.10
N GLY A 195 -2.05 8.78 -17.53
CA GLY A 195 -1.07 9.75 -17.07
C GLY A 195 -0.13 10.28 -18.15
N PRO A 196 0.61 11.36 -17.86
CA PRO A 196 1.52 11.99 -18.79
C PRO A 196 2.80 11.18 -19.07
N GLY A 197 3.04 10.07 -18.36
CA GLY A 197 4.23 9.24 -18.53
C GLY A 197 5.54 9.92 -18.15
N ILE A 198 5.47 11.11 -17.56
CA ILE A 198 6.60 11.88 -17.08
C ILE A 198 6.55 12.05 -15.57
N GLU A 199 7.71 12.13 -14.94
CA GLU A 199 7.80 12.47 -13.51
C GLU A 199 7.23 13.88 -13.26
N THR A 200 6.04 13.93 -12.67
CA THR A 200 5.41 15.14 -12.16
C THR A 200 5.35 15.02 -10.64
N ASP A 201 5.96 15.91 -9.85
CA ASP A 201 5.60 16.05 -8.42
C ASP A 201 4.50 17.11 -8.36
N PRO A 202 3.28 16.69 -8.04
CA PRO A 202 2.84 15.63 -7.11
C PRO A 202 2.38 14.33 -7.77
N ALA A 203 1.83 13.46 -6.91
CA ALA A 203 0.99 12.35 -7.31
C ALA A 203 -0.20 12.73 -8.21
N MET A 204 -0.68 11.77 -9.01
CA MET A 204 -1.92 11.89 -9.80
C MET A 204 -3.12 12.18 -8.90
N ILE A 205 -3.26 11.42 -7.81
CA ILE A 205 -4.17 11.71 -6.70
C ILE A 205 -3.33 12.02 -5.47
N ASP A 206 -3.43 13.25 -4.99
CA ASP A 206 -2.65 13.76 -3.87
C ASP A 206 -3.57 14.17 -2.72
N ALA A 207 -3.64 13.31 -1.69
CA ALA A 207 -4.61 13.40 -0.61
C ALA A 207 -3.96 13.83 0.71
N TYR A 208 -4.50 14.88 1.32
CA TYR A 208 -3.98 15.49 2.54
C TYR A 208 -5.02 15.57 3.65
N ASN A 209 -4.69 15.09 4.85
CA ASN A 209 -5.56 15.25 6.04
C ASN A 209 -6.97 14.66 5.83
N LEU A 210 -7.11 13.58 5.04
CA LEU A 210 -8.40 12.93 4.82
C LEU A 210 -8.73 11.92 5.93
N GLN A 211 -10.02 11.67 6.13
CA GLN A 211 -10.55 10.53 6.87
C GLN A 211 -11.57 9.79 6.00
N ASN A 212 -11.58 8.45 6.01
CA ASN A 212 -12.51 7.65 5.20
C ASN A 212 -12.32 7.96 3.69
N PHE A 213 -11.11 7.80 3.20
CA PHE A 213 -10.79 7.95 1.77
C PHE A 213 -10.77 6.57 1.11
N HIS A 214 -11.53 6.39 0.04
CA HIS A 214 -11.70 5.11 -0.61
C HIS A 214 -11.42 5.20 -2.11
N VAL A 215 -10.51 4.36 -2.60
CA VAL A 215 -10.24 4.18 -4.03
C VAL A 215 -10.48 2.71 -4.36
N SER A 216 -11.36 2.44 -5.32
CA SER A 216 -11.65 1.07 -5.76
C SER A 216 -11.94 0.95 -7.25
N TYR A 217 -11.54 -0.13 -7.90
CA TYR A 217 -11.75 -0.31 -9.34
C TYR A 217 -11.22 0.84 -10.19
N VAL A 218 -10.08 1.41 -9.79
CA VAL A 218 -9.41 2.48 -10.54
C VAL A 218 -8.21 1.89 -11.26
N LYS A 219 -7.98 2.29 -12.52
CA LYS A 219 -6.73 1.99 -13.21
C LYS A 219 -5.90 3.27 -13.32
N PHE A 220 -4.66 3.21 -12.88
CA PHE A 220 -3.64 4.22 -13.15
C PHE A 220 -2.72 3.66 -14.22
N HIS A 221 -2.65 4.30 -15.37
CA HIS A 221 -1.76 3.94 -16.46
C HIS A 221 -0.75 5.05 -16.71
N ASN A 222 0.53 4.70 -16.87
CA ASN A 222 1.58 5.60 -17.34
C ASN A 222 1.75 6.86 -16.44
N ILE A 223 1.92 6.65 -15.14
CA ILE A 223 2.11 7.72 -14.14
C ILE A 223 3.59 7.82 -13.78
N GLY A 224 4.20 9.00 -13.84
CA GLY A 224 5.65 9.11 -13.62
C GLY A 224 6.10 9.13 -12.16
N TYR A 225 5.44 9.89 -11.27
CA TYR A 225 5.87 10.02 -9.86
C TYR A 225 5.12 9.09 -8.90
N ALA A 226 3.86 9.40 -8.59
CA ALA A 226 3.04 8.58 -7.70
C ALA A 226 1.61 8.51 -8.22
N ALA A 227 0.99 7.33 -8.24
CA ALA A 227 -0.42 7.21 -8.61
C ALA A 227 -1.32 7.75 -7.49
N ILE A 228 -1.06 7.34 -6.25
CA ILE A 228 -1.75 7.88 -5.07
C ILE A 228 -0.72 8.25 -4.01
N ARG A 229 -0.79 9.49 -3.51
CA ARG A 229 -0.14 9.89 -2.26
C ARG A 229 -1.20 10.13 -1.19
N VAL A 230 -0.99 9.51 -0.03
CA VAL A 230 -1.77 9.73 1.18
C VAL A 230 -0.86 10.33 2.24
N ASN A 231 -1.18 11.56 2.63
CA ASN A 231 -0.42 12.33 3.59
C ASN A 231 -1.30 12.71 4.77
N THR A 232 -0.92 12.29 5.97
CA THR A 232 -1.66 12.59 7.20
C THR A 232 -3.14 12.12 7.12
N CYS A 233 -3.39 11.01 6.43
CA CYS A 233 -4.73 10.48 6.22
C CYS A 233 -5.03 9.34 7.19
N THR A 234 -6.30 9.15 7.58
CA THR A 234 -6.68 7.94 8.34
C THR A 234 -7.85 7.24 7.72
N ASP A 235 -7.97 5.93 8.01
CA ASP A 235 -9.09 5.12 7.52
C ASP A 235 -9.14 5.16 5.99
N VAL A 236 -8.04 4.78 5.35
CA VAL A 236 -7.91 4.79 3.89
C VAL A 236 -7.95 3.37 3.37
N THR A 237 -8.78 3.11 2.37
CA THR A 237 -8.83 1.84 1.64
C THR A 237 -8.51 2.08 0.17
N ILE A 238 -7.54 1.32 -0.35
CA ILE A 238 -7.18 1.28 -1.76
C ILE A 238 -7.29 -0.18 -2.17
N GLU A 239 -8.29 -0.50 -2.98
CA GLU A 239 -8.64 -1.89 -3.29
C GLU A 239 -8.98 -2.12 -4.75
N GLU A 240 -8.87 -3.37 -5.20
CA GLU A 240 -9.33 -3.83 -6.52
C GLU A 240 -8.92 -2.88 -7.68
N SER A 241 -7.73 -2.29 -7.58
CA SER A 241 -7.25 -1.26 -8.52
C SER A 241 -5.99 -1.72 -9.24
N ILE A 242 -5.72 -1.12 -10.39
CA ILE A 242 -4.55 -1.42 -11.23
C ILE A 242 -3.59 -0.23 -11.21
N PHE A 243 -2.32 -0.51 -10.96
CA PHE A 243 -1.19 0.40 -11.07
C PHE A 243 -0.28 -0.12 -12.18
N ASP A 244 -0.47 0.40 -13.39
CA ASP A 244 0.15 -0.11 -14.62
C ASP A 244 1.15 0.93 -15.16
N ASN A 245 2.43 0.56 -15.17
CA ASN A 245 3.52 1.44 -15.61
C ASN A 245 3.58 2.75 -14.79
N VAL A 246 3.79 2.61 -13.48
CA VAL A 246 3.95 3.74 -12.54
C VAL A 246 5.44 3.99 -12.29
N PHE A 247 6.15 4.40 -13.35
CA PHE A 247 7.59 4.64 -13.33
C PHE A 247 8.07 5.29 -14.63
N GLN A 248 9.07 6.19 -14.55
CA GLN A 248 9.80 6.64 -15.73
C GLN A 248 11.33 6.50 -15.60
N SER A 249 11.97 7.19 -14.64
CA SER A 249 13.43 7.24 -14.54
C SER A 249 13.97 6.92 -13.15
N GLU A 250 13.63 7.72 -12.14
CA GLU A 250 14.22 7.69 -10.79
C GLU A 250 13.16 7.66 -9.68
N LEU A 251 11.96 8.18 -9.95
CA LEU A 251 10.83 8.17 -9.03
C LEU A 251 9.71 7.27 -9.56
N GLY A 252 8.81 6.83 -8.68
CA GLY A 252 7.75 5.88 -9.05
C GLY A 252 7.16 5.15 -7.85
N TYR A 253 5.98 5.56 -7.41
CA TYR A 253 5.23 4.98 -6.30
C TYR A 253 3.83 4.60 -6.77
N GLY A 254 3.44 3.33 -6.67
CA GLY A 254 2.03 2.97 -6.82
C GLY A 254 1.21 3.70 -5.75
N VAL A 255 1.51 3.42 -4.48
CA VAL A 255 0.93 4.11 -3.32
C VAL A 255 2.04 4.63 -2.42
N SER A 256 2.05 5.95 -2.18
CA SER A 256 2.95 6.62 -1.25
C SER A 256 2.19 7.03 0.01
N ILE A 257 2.59 6.52 1.17
CA ILE A 257 1.95 6.75 2.47
C ILE A 257 2.89 7.53 3.38
N THR A 258 2.46 8.69 3.85
CA THR A 258 3.38 9.64 4.50
C THR A 258 2.81 10.26 5.77
N ASP A 259 3.74 10.69 6.63
CA ASP A 259 3.52 11.48 7.84
C ASP A 259 2.52 10.80 8.80
N HIS A 260 1.55 11.51 9.38
CA HIS A 260 0.64 11.00 10.42
C HIS A 260 -0.41 9.99 9.92
N SER A 261 -0.13 9.28 8.84
CA SER A 261 -1.08 8.35 8.24
C SER A 261 -1.28 7.11 9.12
N ASP A 262 -2.53 6.71 9.31
CA ASP A 262 -2.88 5.59 10.19
C ASP A 262 -4.11 4.81 9.67
N ARG A 263 -4.11 3.50 9.86
CA ARG A 263 -5.16 2.58 9.39
C ARG A 263 -5.34 2.68 7.89
N ILE A 264 -4.25 2.40 7.18
CA ILE A 264 -4.19 2.39 5.72
C ILE A 264 -4.23 0.95 5.24
N TYR A 265 -5.19 0.63 4.39
CA TYR A 265 -5.41 -0.70 3.84
C TYR A 265 -5.21 -0.66 2.33
N VAL A 266 -4.23 -1.42 1.84
CA VAL A 266 -3.96 -1.58 0.41
C VAL A 266 -4.12 -3.06 0.09
N HIS A 267 -5.22 -3.45 -0.56
CA HIS A 267 -5.49 -4.87 -0.79
C HIS A 267 -6.15 -5.21 -2.11
N ASP A 268 -5.93 -6.44 -2.59
CA ASP A 268 -6.54 -6.94 -3.84
C ASP A 268 -6.21 -6.08 -5.07
N ASN A 269 -5.07 -5.38 -5.07
CA ASN A 269 -4.61 -4.55 -6.19
C ASN A 269 -3.59 -5.26 -7.08
N PHE A 270 -3.41 -4.75 -8.30
CA PHE A 270 -2.43 -5.21 -9.27
C PHE A 270 -1.43 -4.10 -9.60
N PHE A 271 -0.18 -4.25 -9.20
CA PHE A 271 0.95 -3.39 -9.55
C PHE A 271 1.76 -4.08 -10.65
N VAL A 272 1.61 -3.65 -11.89
CA VAL A 272 1.99 -4.43 -13.09
C VAL A 272 2.79 -3.61 -14.10
N THR A 273 3.33 -4.32 -15.10
CA THR A 273 4.17 -3.80 -16.18
C THR A 273 5.52 -3.29 -15.70
N ARG A 274 5.54 -2.23 -14.90
CA ARG A 274 6.75 -1.62 -14.33
C ARG A 274 6.38 -0.64 -13.20
N GLY A 275 7.19 -0.62 -12.15
CA GLY A 275 7.14 0.35 -11.06
C GLY A 275 8.51 0.49 -10.40
N ARG A 276 8.79 1.57 -9.67
CA ARG A 276 9.96 1.60 -8.78
C ARG A 276 9.62 0.97 -7.44
N GLN A 277 8.63 1.54 -6.76
CA GLN A 277 8.06 0.98 -5.55
C GLN A 277 6.54 0.79 -5.68
N GLY A 278 6.04 -0.37 -5.22
CA GLY A 278 4.60 -0.65 -5.23
C GLY A 278 3.88 0.14 -4.15
N VAL A 279 4.05 -0.28 -2.90
CA VAL A 279 3.58 0.44 -1.70
C VAL A 279 4.79 0.90 -0.92
N ALA A 280 4.87 2.20 -0.64
CA ALA A 280 5.97 2.78 0.11
C ALA A 280 5.46 3.68 1.21
N THR A 281 6.10 3.60 2.36
CA THR A 281 5.89 4.53 3.45
C THR A 281 7.12 5.40 3.69
N GLY A 282 6.87 6.57 4.27
CA GLY A 282 7.94 7.46 4.71
C GLY A 282 7.39 8.75 5.28
N THR A 283 8.15 9.81 5.11
CA THR A 283 7.76 11.15 5.53
C THR A 283 8.19 12.15 4.46
N CYS A 284 7.35 13.14 4.20
CA CYS A 284 7.73 14.33 3.41
C CYS A 284 8.02 15.54 4.30
N THR A 285 7.98 15.37 5.63
CA THR A 285 8.22 16.42 6.61
C THR A 285 9.59 16.23 7.28
N SER A 286 10.49 17.21 7.14
CA SER A 286 11.92 17.06 7.48
C SER A 286 12.24 16.91 8.98
N ASN A 287 11.30 17.17 9.89
CA ASN A 287 11.49 17.10 11.34
C ASN A 287 10.23 16.58 12.06
N LEU A 288 9.49 15.66 11.43
CA LEU A 288 8.30 15.10 12.05
C LEU A 288 8.70 14.27 13.29
N PRO A 289 8.09 14.49 14.46
CA PRO A 289 8.32 13.68 15.65
C PRO A 289 8.05 12.19 15.40
N GLU A 290 8.77 11.30 16.08
CA GLU A 290 8.62 9.86 15.84
C GLU A 290 7.21 9.32 16.12
N ALA A 291 6.57 9.85 17.16
CA ALA A 291 5.18 9.54 17.50
C ALA A 291 4.18 9.94 16.40
N GLU A 292 4.60 10.74 15.42
CA GLU A 292 3.78 11.29 14.34
C GLU A 292 4.07 10.65 12.98
N TYR A 293 4.99 9.68 12.90
CA TYR A 293 5.19 8.91 11.68
C TYR A 293 4.00 8.00 11.35
N VAL A 294 4.08 7.32 10.21
CA VAL A 294 3.05 6.36 9.77
C VAL A 294 2.85 5.29 10.84
N GLN A 295 1.60 5.15 11.28
CA GLN A 295 1.25 4.34 12.46
C GLN A 295 0.83 2.91 12.11
N SER A 296 -0.08 2.69 11.16
CA SER A 296 -0.45 1.33 10.75
C SER A 296 -0.78 1.22 9.26
N VAL A 297 -0.21 0.19 8.63
CA VAL A 297 -0.39 -0.11 7.21
C VAL A 297 -0.57 -1.61 7.02
N THR A 298 -1.64 -1.98 6.33
CA THR A 298 -1.92 -3.35 5.91
C THR A 298 -1.79 -3.43 4.40
N VAL A 299 -0.92 -4.31 3.92
CA VAL A 299 -0.73 -4.64 2.49
C VAL A 299 -1.09 -6.10 2.30
N GLU A 300 -2.27 -6.36 1.74
CA GLU A 300 -2.87 -7.69 1.73
C GLU A 300 -3.33 -8.15 0.34
N ASN A 301 -3.05 -9.40 -0.04
CA ASN A 301 -3.59 -10.00 -1.27
C ASN A 301 -3.33 -9.19 -2.56
N ASN A 302 -2.24 -8.42 -2.62
CA ASN A 302 -1.88 -7.69 -3.84
C ASN A 302 -0.96 -8.52 -4.74
N TYR A 303 -0.99 -8.20 -6.03
CA TYR A 303 -0.03 -8.70 -7.03
C TYR A 303 0.97 -7.59 -7.38
N PHE A 304 2.26 -7.85 -7.21
CA PHE A 304 3.34 -6.95 -7.64
C PHE A 304 4.18 -7.63 -8.72
N GLU A 305 4.46 -6.91 -9.79
CA GLU A 305 5.28 -7.39 -10.89
C GLU A 305 6.27 -6.33 -11.36
N ASN A 306 7.51 -6.76 -11.65
CA ASN A 306 8.51 -5.95 -12.34
C ASN A 306 8.87 -4.63 -11.61
N THR A 307 8.92 -4.66 -10.28
CA THR A 307 9.41 -3.49 -9.52
C THR A 307 10.94 -3.39 -9.61
N THR A 308 11.44 -2.20 -9.94
CA THR A 308 12.88 -1.96 -10.07
C THR A 308 13.58 -1.83 -8.72
N GLU A 309 12.82 -1.50 -7.66
CA GLU A 309 13.25 -1.56 -6.28
C GLU A 309 12.34 -2.49 -5.45
N GLN A 310 11.39 -1.98 -4.65
CA GLN A 310 10.68 -2.80 -3.68
C GLN A 310 9.18 -2.88 -3.95
N ALA A 311 8.61 -4.09 -3.90
CA ALA A 311 7.17 -4.24 -3.96
C ALA A 311 6.49 -3.56 -2.76
N VAL A 312 6.99 -3.82 -1.54
CA VAL A 312 6.56 -3.13 -0.33
C VAL A 312 7.76 -2.59 0.42
N SER A 313 7.71 -1.32 0.82
CA SER A 313 8.83 -0.69 1.52
C SER A 313 8.45 0.30 2.62
N ALA A 314 9.39 0.51 3.53
CA ALA A 314 9.40 1.63 4.47
C ALA A 314 10.76 2.35 4.41
N GLN A 315 10.80 3.52 3.77
CA GLN A 315 12.07 4.20 3.41
C GLN A 315 12.70 5.02 4.55
N LYS A 316 11.89 5.60 5.45
CA LYS A 316 12.34 6.40 6.61
C LYS A 316 11.52 6.00 7.83
N VAL A 317 11.91 6.49 9.01
CA VAL A 317 11.35 6.11 10.31
C VAL A 317 9.81 6.05 10.24
N THR A 318 9.28 4.86 10.44
CA THR A 318 7.84 4.59 10.53
C THR A 318 7.62 3.72 11.74
N THR A 319 6.55 3.96 12.48
CA THR A 319 6.31 3.28 13.76
C THR A 319 5.76 1.86 13.55
N GLY A 320 4.90 1.67 12.54
CA GLY A 320 4.21 0.40 12.32
C GLY A 320 3.18 0.07 13.43
N PRO A 321 2.29 -0.90 13.22
CA PRO A 321 2.60 -2.15 12.53
C PRO A 321 2.44 -2.13 11.01
N TYR A 322 3.31 -2.88 10.35
CA TYR A 322 3.12 -3.37 8.99
C TYR A 322 2.55 -4.77 9.03
N ILE A 323 1.38 -4.95 8.42
CA ILE A 323 0.81 -6.27 8.18
C ILE A 323 0.93 -6.53 6.68
N ILE A 324 1.84 -7.41 6.28
CA ILE A 324 2.10 -7.75 4.88
C ILE A 324 1.76 -9.21 4.69
N ARG A 325 0.60 -9.49 4.12
CA ARG A 325 0.13 -10.87 4.03
C ARG A 325 -0.53 -11.26 2.72
N GLY A 326 -0.34 -12.50 2.31
CA GLY A 326 -1.02 -13.06 1.15
C GLY A 326 -0.66 -12.41 -0.20
N ASN A 327 0.40 -11.60 -0.26
CA ASN A 327 0.79 -10.93 -1.50
C ASN A 327 1.56 -11.88 -2.41
N VAL A 328 1.48 -11.64 -3.72
CA VAL A 328 2.32 -12.29 -4.73
C VAL A 328 3.23 -11.25 -5.35
N MET A 329 4.54 -11.49 -5.32
CA MET A 329 5.56 -10.58 -5.83
C MET A 329 6.41 -11.32 -6.86
N ASN A 330 6.37 -10.90 -8.11
CA ASN A 330 7.07 -11.55 -9.21
C ASN A 330 8.07 -10.60 -9.87
N ASN A 331 9.30 -11.06 -10.11
CA ASN A 331 10.35 -10.29 -10.79
C ASN A 331 10.60 -8.91 -10.17
N CYS A 332 10.56 -8.82 -8.83
CA CYS A 332 10.81 -7.60 -8.07
C CYS A 332 12.28 -7.54 -7.65
N ALA A 333 12.90 -6.36 -7.56
CA ALA A 333 14.25 -6.31 -7.02
C ALA A 333 14.27 -6.72 -5.54
N ARG A 334 13.30 -6.29 -4.73
CA ARG A 334 13.03 -6.84 -3.39
C ARG A 334 11.53 -7.04 -3.21
N GLY A 335 11.15 -8.14 -2.55
CA GLY A 335 9.76 -8.35 -2.17
C GLY A 335 9.33 -7.37 -1.09
N VAL A 336 9.91 -7.52 0.10
CA VAL A 336 9.64 -6.65 1.24
C VAL A 336 10.96 -6.04 1.73
N ASP A 337 10.95 -4.75 2.02
CA ASP A 337 12.11 -4.02 2.53
C ASP A 337 11.69 -2.96 3.56
N LEU A 338 11.78 -3.31 4.85
CA LEU A 338 11.32 -2.44 5.92
C LEU A 338 12.49 -1.93 6.77
N GLY A 339 12.74 -0.63 6.64
CA GLY A 339 13.78 0.08 7.36
C GLY A 339 13.51 0.34 8.85
N ASN A 340 12.24 0.27 9.30
CA ASN A 340 11.82 0.47 10.68
C ASN A 340 10.38 -0.05 10.90
N GLY A 341 9.87 0.02 12.15
CA GLY A 341 8.50 -0.28 12.56
C GLY A 341 8.20 -1.77 12.67
N SER A 342 7.35 -2.17 13.61
CA SER A 342 7.06 -3.61 13.81
C SER A 342 6.38 -4.23 12.58
N ALA A 343 6.73 -5.46 12.23
CA ALA A 343 6.29 -6.12 11.01
C ALA A 343 5.76 -7.54 11.26
N GLU A 344 4.60 -7.84 10.67
CA GLU A 344 4.05 -9.17 10.50
C GLU A 344 4.00 -9.48 8.99
N ILE A 345 4.89 -10.35 8.54
CA ILE A 345 5.06 -10.73 7.13
C ILE A 345 4.70 -12.20 6.98
N THR A 346 3.50 -12.48 6.46
CA THR A 346 2.93 -13.83 6.50
C THR A 346 2.32 -14.29 5.19
N ASP A 347 2.51 -15.56 4.84
CA ASP A 347 1.85 -16.17 3.66
C ASP A 347 2.09 -15.41 2.33
N ASN A 348 3.22 -14.74 2.17
CA ASN A 348 3.56 -14.09 0.92
C ASN A 348 4.28 -15.06 -0.02
N VAL A 349 4.07 -14.88 -1.32
CA VAL A 349 4.74 -15.62 -2.38
C VAL A 349 5.64 -14.68 -3.17
N MET A 350 6.94 -14.95 -3.21
CA MET A 350 7.92 -14.15 -3.93
C MET A 350 8.63 -15.02 -4.97
N ILE A 351 8.62 -14.61 -6.23
CA ILE A 351 9.10 -15.44 -7.35
C ILE A 351 10.01 -14.60 -8.24
N ASN A 352 11.18 -15.14 -8.58
CA ASN A 352 12.18 -14.48 -9.43
C ASN A 352 12.63 -13.11 -8.90
N CYS A 353 12.59 -12.90 -7.58
CA CYS A 353 13.03 -11.64 -6.98
C CYS A 353 14.55 -11.64 -6.75
N LYS A 354 15.19 -10.46 -6.73
CA LYS A 354 16.62 -10.43 -6.37
C LYS A 354 16.83 -10.77 -4.89
N SER A 355 16.04 -10.18 -4.00
CA SER A 355 15.96 -10.57 -2.59
C SER A 355 14.51 -10.77 -2.17
N GLY A 356 14.27 -11.63 -1.19
CA GLY A 356 12.92 -11.88 -0.66
C GLY A 356 12.50 -10.79 0.33
N ILE A 357 12.84 -10.98 1.60
CA ILE A 357 12.48 -10.11 2.72
C ILE A 357 13.74 -9.49 3.30
N VAL A 358 13.75 -8.17 3.41
CA VAL A 358 14.83 -7.38 4.00
C VAL A 358 14.25 -6.59 5.17
N LEU A 359 14.64 -6.94 6.38
CA LEU A 359 14.33 -6.20 7.60
C LEU A 359 15.64 -5.67 8.17
N THR A 360 16.05 -4.50 7.68
CA THR A 360 17.30 -3.86 8.10
C THR A 360 17.05 -2.47 8.66
N ASN A 361 17.42 -2.21 9.91
CA ASN A 361 17.32 -0.91 10.54
C ASN A 361 18.37 0.06 9.98
N MET A 362 17.96 0.94 9.07
CA MET A 362 18.88 1.93 8.51
C MET A 362 19.24 3.08 9.48
N ASN A 363 18.46 3.29 10.56
CA ASN A 363 18.49 4.57 11.30
C ASN A 363 18.33 4.52 12.84
N VAL A 364 18.18 3.36 13.47
CA VAL A 364 17.97 3.26 14.94
C VAL A 364 18.81 2.13 15.52
N ASP A 365 19.35 2.33 16.72
CA ASP A 365 19.93 1.25 17.53
C ASP A 365 18.89 0.12 17.67
N PRO A 366 19.14 -1.08 17.13
CA PRO A 366 18.20 -2.20 17.19
C PRO A 366 17.85 -2.61 18.63
N ASP A 367 18.62 -2.14 19.62
CA ASP A 367 18.36 -2.33 21.05
C ASP A 367 17.30 -1.40 21.66
N ASN A 368 16.87 -0.35 20.93
CA ASN A 368 15.83 0.58 21.38
C ASN A 368 14.47 0.34 20.70
N LEU A 369 14.34 -0.76 19.96
CA LEU A 369 13.05 -1.23 19.45
C LEU A 369 12.21 -1.74 20.63
N GLY A 370 10.95 -1.30 20.71
CA GLY A 370 10.03 -1.68 21.79
C GLY A 370 9.80 -3.21 21.88
N PRO A 371 9.03 -3.68 22.88
CA PRO A 371 8.86 -5.12 23.18
C PRO A 371 8.11 -5.93 22.11
N LYS A 372 7.78 -5.34 20.95
CA LYS A 372 7.01 -5.99 19.89
C LYS A 372 7.87 -7.02 19.17
N VAL A 373 7.28 -8.17 18.87
CA VAL A 373 7.96 -9.28 18.18
C VAL A 373 7.70 -9.15 16.68
N ASP A 374 8.74 -8.96 15.89
CA ASP A 374 8.64 -9.05 14.43
C ASP A 374 8.40 -10.51 14.01
N ARG A 375 7.58 -10.74 12.97
CA ARG A 375 7.20 -12.09 12.53
C ARG A 375 7.39 -12.25 11.04
N ILE A 376 8.18 -13.23 10.62
CA ILE A 376 8.29 -13.68 9.23
C ILE A 376 7.84 -15.14 9.18
N VAL A 377 6.59 -15.40 8.78
CA VAL A 377 5.96 -16.72 8.96
C VAL A 377 5.32 -17.24 7.68
N ASN A 378 5.60 -18.50 7.33
CA ASN A 378 4.96 -19.22 6.22
C ASN A 378 5.09 -18.54 4.85
N ASN A 379 6.17 -17.79 4.59
CA ASN A 379 6.40 -17.20 3.27
C ASN A 379 7.05 -18.21 2.33
N THR A 380 6.68 -18.15 1.04
CA THR A 380 7.23 -18.99 -0.02
C THR A 380 8.06 -18.13 -0.98
N MET A 381 9.32 -18.47 -1.16
CA MET A 381 10.28 -17.75 -1.98
C MET A 381 10.88 -18.68 -3.05
N ILE A 382 10.78 -18.32 -4.33
CA ILE A 382 11.14 -19.18 -5.46
C ILE A 382 12.07 -18.43 -6.40
N ASN A 383 13.22 -19.05 -6.73
CA ASN A 383 14.24 -18.48 -7.60
C ASN A 383 14.74 -17.11 -7.11
N ILE A 384 15.15 -17.03 -5.85
CA ILE A 384 15.74 -15.82 -5.29
C ILE A 384 17.22 -15.73 -5.67
N LEU A 385 17.65 -14.56 -6.17
CA LEU A 385 19.01 -14.37 -6.68
C LEU A 385 20.05 -14.17 -5.58
N TYR A 386 19.74 -13.43 -4.52
CA TYR A 386 20.66 -13.16 -3.43
C TYR A 386 20.09 -13.76 -2.15
N GLU A 387 19.76 -12.94 -1.16
CA GLU A 387 19.24 -13.42 0.11
C GLU A 387 17.73 -13.65 0.07
N ALA A 388 17.29 -14.81 0.57
CA ALA A 388 15.86 -15.01 0.81
C ALA A 388 15.39 -14.08 1.92
N MET A 389 16.12 -14.05 3.04
CA MET A 389 15.85 -13.17 4.16
C MET A 389 17.12 -12.53 4.69
N VAL A 390 17.09 -11.21 4.88
CA VAL A 390 18.11 -10.43 5.60
C VAL A 390 17.45 -9.76 6.80
N VAL A 391 18.02 -9.96 7.98
CA VAL A 391 17.44 -9.46 9.25
C VAL A 391 18.54 -8.92 10.16
N ASP A 392 18.37 -7.70 10.68
CA ASP A 392 19.25 -7.12 11.73
C ASP A 392 18.49 -6.71 13.01
N ARG A 393 17.24 -7.17 13.14
CA ARG A 393 16.33 -6.76 14.20
C ARG A 393 16.37 -7.66 15.41
N THR A 394 16.13 -7.09 16.59
CA THR A 394 15.95 -7.86 17.83
C THR A 394 14.49 -8.28 18.00
N ASN A 395 14.25 -9.34 18.78
CA ASN A 395 12.91 -9.83 19.10
C ASN A 395 12.12 -10.26 17.84
N ILE A 396 12.66 -11.23 17.11
CA ILE A 396 12.06 -11.70 15.85
C ILE A 396 11.80 -13.21 15.85
N LEU A 397 10.66 -13.61 15.30
CA LEU A 397 10.32 -14.99 14.97
C LEU A 397 10.36 -15.20 13.45
N ILE A 398 11.18 -16.14 12.99
CA ILE A 398 11.26 -16.59 11.60
C ILE A 398 10.84 -18.05 11.53
N GLN A 399 9.62 -18.32 11.04
CA GLN A 399 9.01 -19.63 11.18
C GLN A 399 8.37 -20.17 9.89
N GLY A 400 8.66 -21.42 9.55
CA GLY A 400 7.94 -22.13 8.48
C GLY A 400 8.11 -21.53 7.09
N ASN A 401 9.16 -20.73 6.85
CA ASN A 401 9.40 -20.17 5.53
C ASN A 401 10.07 -21.21 4.63
N VAL A 402 9.70 -21.23 3.35
CA VAL A 402 10.31 -22.09 2.33
C VAL A 402 10.98 -21.19 1.30
N ALA A 403 12.26 -21.43 1.02
CA ALA A 403 12.97 -20.69 -0.03
C ALA A 403 13.84 -21.55 -0.94
N LYS A 404 13.76 -21.25 -2.23
CA LYS A 404 14.63 -21.78 -3.28
C LYS A 404 15.47 -20.67 -3.89
N GLY A 405 16.78 -20.74 -3.71
CA GLY A 405 17.75 -19.82 -4.31
C GLY A 405 18.17 -20.24 -5.72
N MET A 406 19.09 -19.46 -6.28
CA MET A 406 19.71 -19.68 -7.61
C MET A 406 21.19 -20.10 -7.51
N ASN A 407 21.57 -20.81 -6.44
CA ASN A 407 22.95 -21.16 -6.07
C ASN A 407 23.82 -19.93 -5.80
N SER A 408 23.25 -18.96 -5.10
CA SER A 408 23.85 -17.67 -4.75
C SER A 408 23.30 -17.19 -3.41
N GLY A 409 23.97 -16.25 -2.76
CA GLY A 409 23.51 -15.63 -1.51
C GLY A 409 23.28 -16.60 -0.34
N SER A 410 22.49 -16.12 0.62
CA SER A 410 22.10 -16.80 1.85
C SER A 410 20.60 -17.11 1.90
N GLY A 411 20.19 -18.25 2.47
CA GLY A 411 18.78 -18.50 2.78
C GLY A 411 18.27 -17.53 3.85
N ILE A 412 18.89 -17.58 5.03
CA ILE A 412 18.69 -16.58 6.10
C ILE A 412 20.04 -15.97 6.45
N TYR A 413 20.15 -14.65 6.32
CA TYR A 413 21.31 -13.87 6.71
C TYR A 413 20.96 -12.91 7.86
N LEU A 414 21.72 -12.99 8.96
CA LEU A 414 21.63 -12.06 10.07
C LEU A 414 22.81 -11.07 10.00
N ASP A 415 22.52 -9.79 9.71
CA ASP A 415 23.51 -8.72 9.48
C ASP A 415 24.10 -8.15 10.81
N PRO A 416 25.05 -7.18 10.88
CA PRO A 416 26.10 -7.09 11.93
C PRO A 416 25.62 -6.85 13.36
N TYR A 417 24.37 -6.45 13.55
CA TYR A 417 23.73 -6.30 14.84
C TYR A 417 23.00 -7.59 15.18
N VAL A 418 23.62 -8.39 16.05
CA VAL A 418 23.06 -9.69 16.42
C VAL A 418 21.75 -9.49 17.18
N PRO A 419 20.64 -10.14 16.75
CA PRO A 419 19.39 -10.08 17.49
C PRO A 419 19.57 -10.53 18.95
N LYS A 420 19.08 -9.73 19.91
CA LYS A 420 19.05 -10.12 21.34
C LYS A 420 18.15 -11.32 21.62
N ILE A 421 17.13 -11.55 20.79
CA ILE A 421 16.24 -12.72 20.81
C ILE A 421 15.84 -12.97 19.36
N CYS A 422 16.17 -14.14 18.82
CA CYS A 422 15.75 -14.56 17.48
C CYS A 422 15.43 -16.05 17.47
N ASP A 423 14.18 -16.37 17.18
CA ASP A 423 13.70 -17.75 17.05
C ASP A 423 13.55 -18.12 15.58
N ILE A 424 14.32 -19.10 15.13
CA ILE A 424 14.31 -19.59 13.75
C ILE A 424 13.82 -21.04 13.77
N ILE A 425 12.60 -21.28 13.29
CA ILE A 425 11.89 -22.55 13.51
C ILE A 425 11.30 -23.12 12.22
N GLY A 426 11.63 -24.36 11.86
CA GLY A 426 10.90 -25.08 10.81
C GLY A 426 11.09 -24.55 9.39
N ASN A 427 12.15 -23.77 9.12
CA ASN A 427 12.37 -23.18 7.81
C ASN A 427 13.07 -24.18 6.87
N VAL A 428 12.72 -24.17 5.58
CA VAL A 428 13.27 -25.09 4.57
C VAL A 428 13.90 -24.30 3.43
N MET A 429 15.20 -24.51 3.20
CA MET A 429 16.02 -23.76 2.26
C MET A 429 16.69 -24.70 1.26
N GLU A 430 16.70 -24.37 -0.03
CA GLU A 430 17.48 -25.07 -1.05
C GLU A 430 18.18 -24.13 -2.02
N ASN A 431 19.29 -24.59 -2.60
CA ASN A 431 20.05 -23.88 -3.65
C ASN A 431 20.57 -22.50 -3.22
N TYR A 432 21.11 -22.38 -2.01
CA TYR A 432 21.89 -21.22 -1.57
C TYR A 432 23.34 -21.61 -1.35
N ILE A 433 24.29 -20.68 -1.56
CA ILE A 433 25.70 -20.90 -1.22
C ILE A 433 25.84 -21.04 0.31
N GLN A 434 25.07 -20.24 1.03
CA GLN A 434 24.98 -20.25 2.49
C GLN A 434 23.53 -20.56 2.88
N GLY A 435 23.29 -21.55 3.73
CA GLY A 435 21.92 -21.83 4.20
C GLY A 435 21.45 -20.81 5.22
N PHE A 436 22.06 -20.87 6.40
CA PHE A 436 21.78 -20.01 7.54
C PHE A 436 23.11 -19.40 7.97
N GLN A 437 23.20 -18.07 8.00
CA GLN A 437 24.42 -17.36 8.37
C GLN A 437 24.10 -16.21 9.31
N ALA A 438 24.95 -16.06 10.33
CA ALA A 438 24.98 -14.89 11.18
C ALA A 438 26.35 -14.21 11.07
N SER A 439 26.37 -12.90 10.90
CA SER A 439 27.58 -12.07 10.90
C SER A 439 28.39 -12.21 12.19
N LYS A 440 27.72 -12.43 13.32
CA LYS A 440 28.29 -12.69 14.64
C LYS A 440 27.44 -13.75 15.37
N PRO A 441 28.01 -14.90 15.79
CA PRO A 441 27.30 -15.90 16.57
C PRO A 441 26.85 -15.36 17.94
N SER A 442 25.68 -15.80 18.43
CA SER A 442 25.19 -15.45 19.77
C SER A 442 24.30 -16.56 20.36
N PRO A 443 24.34 -16.79 21.69
CA PRO A 443 23.44 -17.71 22.38
C PRO A 443 21.96 -17.25 22.35
N SER A 444 21.67 -16.02 21.94
CA SER A 444 20.32 -15.49 21.78
C SER A 444 19.57 -15.98 20.54
N ILE A 445 20.24 -16.72 19.66
CA ILE A 445 19.65 -17.23 18.42
C ILE A 445 19.29 -18.71 18.63
N SER A 446 18.01 -19.03 18.50
CA SER A 446 17.47 -20.39 18.61
C SER A 446 17.20 -20.96 17.21
N LEU A 447 17.74 -22.15 16.92
CA LEU A 447 17.44 -22.91 15.70
C LEU A 447 16.75 -24.21 16.08
N VAL A 448 15.51 -24.38 15.60
CA VAL A 448 14.72 -25.60 15.83
C VAL A 448 14.21 -26.12 14.50
N ASN A 449 14.64 -27.32 14.12
CA ASN A 449 14.12 -28.04 12.95
C ASN A 449 14.20 -27.25 11.63
N ASN A 450 15.30 -26.57 11.38
CA ASN A 450 15.54 -25.90 10.10
C ASN A 450 16.25 -26.85 9.15
N TYR A 451 15.94 -26.80 7.86
CA TYR A 451 16.46 -27.74 6.87
C TYR A 451 17.12 -27.01 5.70
N LEU A 452 18.32 -27.47 5.32
CA LEU A 452 19.03 -27.04 4.13
C LEU A 452 19.25 -28.22 3.20
N LYS A 453 18.94 -28.06 1.91
CA LYS A 453 19.23 -29.08 0.90
C LYS A 453 20.71 -29.09 0.57
N ASN A 454 21.36 -30.24 0.77
CA ASN A 454 22.76 -30.43 0.43
C ASN A 454 22.96 -30.72 -1.07
N ASN A 455 24.22 -30.74 -1.50
CA ASN A 455 24.61 -31.03 -2.88
C ASN A 455 24.23 -32.45 -3.35
N ASN A 456 23.98 -33.38 -2.41
CA ASN A 456 23.52 -34.74 -2.69
C ASN A 456 21.99 -34.83 -2.86
N GLY A 457 21.31 -33.68 -2.88
CA GLY A 457 19.87 -33.58 -3.13
C GLY A 457 18.97 -33.88 -1.94
N SER A 458 19.54 -34.12 -0.74
CA SER A 458 18.79 -34.42 0.48
C SER A 458 18.81 -33.25 1.45
N TYR A 459 17.68 -32.99 2.12
CA TYR A 459 17.63 -32.01 3.21
C TYR A 459 18.37 -32.52 4.45
N GLN A 460 19.09 -31.62 5.12
CA GLN A 460 19.75 -31.89 6.40
C GLN A 460 19.30 -30.86 7.42
N ASN A 461 19.11 -31.30 8.66
CA ASN A 461 18.78 -30.40 9.75
C ASN A 461 19.99 -29.51 10.06
N VAL A 462 19.76 -28.20 10.08
CA VAL A 462 20.78 -27.19 10.37
C VAL A 462 20.73 -26.86 11.85
N SER A 463 21.79 -27.22 12.54
CA SER A 463 22.15 -26.73 13.87
C SER A 463 23.45 -25.96 13.71
N PHE A 464 23.61 -24.81 14.38
CA PHE A 464 24.89 -24.11 14.34
C PHE A 464 25.99 -25.07 14.86
N GLN A 465 26.95 -25.41 13.99
CA GLN A 465 28.29 -25.65 14.47
C GLN A 465 28.90 -24.28 14.68
N TYR A 466 29.17 -23.91 15.93
CA TYR A 466 30.08 -22.80 16.23
C TYR A 466 31.44 -23.16 15.61
N SER A 467 31.72 -22.76 14.36
CA SER A 467 33.09 -22.70 13.88
C SER A 467 33.69 -21.43 14.46
N ALA A 468 34.16 -21.52 15.69
CA ALA A 468 35.19 -20.62 16.18
C ALA A 468 36.39 -20.79 15.24
N THR A 469 36.53 -19.89 14.29
CA THR A 469 37.80 -19.69 13.60
C THR A 469 38.29 -18.32 14.00
N THR A 470 39.27 -18.40 14.89
CA THR A 470 40.26 -17.40 15.32
C THR A 470 40.85 -16.58 14.20
#